data_AF-A0A3M1LR32-F1
#
_entry.id   AF-A0A3M1LR32-F1
#
_cell.length_a   1.000
_cell.length_b   1.000
_cell.length_c   1.000
_cell.angle_alpha   90.00
_cell.angle_beta   90.00
_cell.angle_gamma   90.00
#
_symmetry.space_group_name_H-M   'P 1'
#
loop_
_entity.id
_entity.type
_entity.pdbx_description
1 polymer ?
#
loop_
_entity_poly.entity_id
_entity_poly.type
_entity_poly.pdbx_seq_one_letter_code
_entity_poly.pdbx_strand_id
1 'polypeptide(L)'
;MRVHKSIASALPNSREHVPRTTGASMDARLLATVSIAFATTIGLHGQTAAIRAKILAVAEGHADDVRRELPALVKEHPNDPGVLFLSAIVEPDGARAVEVYKRIVREYPASEWADDAQWRIVQYYALLRDTVHARAALADFQQRFPMSEFFIHAQDIVRTTVGLAPEAIEPQRTSERGSTSDTATQERYTLQIGAYSTKETAENEAQRFRAQRLRVEVIEKAPSLYAVTIGDYTSRAAAEKARPLVEQQCNCTPFIIPKPHVVKQSPKRGTK
;
A
#
# COMPACT_ATOMS: atom_id res chain seq x y z
N MET A 1 -85.50 25.81 38.73
CA MET A 1 -84.29 25.23 39.38
C MET A 1 -84.77 24.01 40.16
N ARG A 2 -84.72 22.73 39.72
CA ARG A 2 -83.62 21.87 39.19
C ARG A 2 -82.35 22.04 40.07
N VAL A 3 -81.78 21.04 40.75
CA VAL A 3 -81.80 19.55 40.62
C VAL A 3 -81.55 18.85 41.98
N HIS A 4 -82.03 17.60 42.06
CA HIS A 4 -82.02 16.59 43.13
C HIS A 4 -80.75 15.72 43.21
N LYS A 5 -80.55 15.09 44.40
CA LYS A 5 -80.05 13.70 44.70
C LYS A 5 -78.60 13.32 44.37
N SER A 6 -77.95 12.29 44.95
CA SER A 6 -78.00 11.44 46.17
C SER A 6 -77.12 10.19 45.89
N ILE A 7 -76.67 9.47 46.94
CA ILE A 7 -76.18 8.05 46.98
C ILE A 7 -74.73 7.84 46.47
N ALA A 8 -73.70 7.29 47.16
CA ALA A 8 -73.46 6.24 48.17
C ALA A 8 -72.86 4.93 47.59
N SER A 9 -71.84 4.43 48.31
CA SER A 9 -71.38 3.03 48.50
C SER A 9 -70.42 2.33 47.52
N ALA A 10 -69.42 1.69 48.14
CA ALA A 10 -68.97 0.29 47.97
C ALA A 10 -67.54 0.04 47.43
N LEU A 11 -66.76 -0.66 48.28
CA LEU A 11 -65.51 -1.41 48.01
C LEU A 11 -65.78 -2.64 47.11
N PRO A 12 -64.73 -3.30 46.57
CA PRO A 12 -64.23 -4.48 47.27
C PRO A 12 -62.69 -4.69 47.26
N ASN A 13 -62.31 -5.52 48.23
CA ASN A 13 -61.04 -6.16 48.55
C ASN A 13 -60.63 -7.24 47.52
N SER A 14 -59.34 -7.43 47.23
CA SER A 14 -58.70 -8.77 47.07
C SER A 14 -57.17 -8.73 46.98
N ARG A 15 -56.59 -9.76 47.61
CA ARG A 15 -55.19 -10.15 47.90
C ARG A 15 -54.29 -10.32 46.66
N GLU A 16 -52.98 -10.14 46.87
CA GLU A 16 -51.86 -11.09 46.56
C GLU A 16 -50.52 -10.42 46.96
N HIS A 17 -49.84 -10.86 48.03
CA HIS A 17 -48.72 -11.82 48.07
C HIS A 17 -47.40 -11.41 47.37
N VAL A 18 -46.35 -11.33 48.20
CA VAL A 18 -44.94 -10.97 47.95
C VAL A 18 -44.23 -12.07 47.12
N PRO A 19 -43.20 -11.75 46.31
CA PRO A 19 -41.85 -12.05 46.79
C PRO A 19 -40.82 -10.94 46.50
N ARG A 20 -39.87 -10.86 47.44
CA ARG A 20 -38.59 -10.16 47.35
C ARG A 20 -37.80 -10.66 46.13
N THR A 21 -37.25 -9.74 45.35
CA THR A 21 -36.04 -9.97 44.57
C THR A 21 -34.97 -9.00 45.03
N THR A 22 -34.05 -9.54 45.82
CA THR A 22 -32.70 -9.05 45.99
C THR A 22 -32.02 -9.04 44.61
N GLY A 23 -31.65 -7.85 44.13
CA GLY A 23 -30.81 -7.67 42.95
C GLY A 23 -29.64 -6.78 43.34
N ALA A 24 -28.45 -7.36 43.29
CA ALA A 24 -27.21 -6.83 43.82
C ALA A 24 -26.81 -5.44 43.29
N SER A 25 -26.21 -4.66 44.18
CA SER A 25 -25.37 -3.50 43.87
C SER A 25 -24.45 -3.78 42.69
N MET A 26 -24.64 -3.07 41.57
CA MET A 26 -23.66 -3.04 40.50
C MET A 26 -22.46 -2.23 40.98
N ASP A 27 -21.34 -2.92 41.18
CA ASP A 27 -20.07 -2.36 41.61
C ASP A 27 -19.62 -1.22 40.67
N ALA A 28 -19.75 0.01 41.17
CA ALA A 28 -19.33 1.26 40.54
C ALA A 28 -17.79 1.42 40.41
N ARG A 29 -17.04 0.31 40.39
CA ARG A 29 -15.57 0.30 40.37
C ARG A 29 -14.98 -0.31 39.10
N LEU A 30 -15.79 -0.89 38.21
CA LEU A 30 -15.29 -1.48 36.96
C LEU A 30 -15.42 -0.57 35.71
N LEU A 31 -16.05 0.60 35.83
CA LEU A 31 -16.18 1.56 34.72
C LEU A 31 -15.14 2.69 34.75
N ALA A 32 -14.28 2.76 35.77
CA ALA A 32 -13.26 3.81 35.88
C ALA A 32 -11.91 3.42 35.24
N THR A 33 -11.66 2.14 34.93
CA THR A 33 -10.39 1.71 34.34
C THR A 33 -10.40 1.73 32.81
N VAL A 34 -11.57 1.65 32.16
CA VAL A 34 -11.66 1.72 30.68
C VAL A 34 -11.66 3.16 30.17
N SER A 35 -12.11 4.13 30.97
CA SER A 35 -12.10 5.55 30.57
C SER A 35 -10.70 6.19 30.59
N ILE A 36 -9.74 5.63 31.34
CA ILE A 36 -8.36 6.14 31.37
C ILE A 36 -7.55 5.65 30.14
N ALA A 37 -7.96 4.55 29.50
CA ALA A 37 -7.29 4.05 28.29
C ALA A 37 -7.74 4.75 26.98
N PHE A 38 -8.82 5.52 27.01
CA PHE A 38 -9.34 6.24 25.82
C PHE A 38 -8.99 7.73 25.82
N ALA A 39 -8.46 8.27 26.92
CA ALA A 39 -8.09 9.69 27.02
C ALA A 39 -6.66 10.01 26.53
N THR A 40 -5.85 9.00 26.18
CA THR A 40 -4.48 9.20 25.69
C THR A 40 -4.39 9.44 24.18
N THR A 41 -5.44 9.20 23.41
CA THR A 41 -5.41 9.34 21.93
C THR A 41 -5.70 10.78 21.46
N ILE A 42 -6.32 11.62 22.29
CA ILE A 42 -6.78 12.96 21.88
C ILE A 42 -5.64 13.99 21.90
N GLY A 43 -4.57 13.76 22.67
CA GLY A 43 -3.43 14.69 22.77
C GLY A 43 -2.40 14.64 21.64
N LEU A 44 -2.38 13.58 20.82
CA LEU A 44 -1.37 13.40 19.77
C LEU A 44 -1.64 14.26 18.51
N HIS A 45 -2.91 14.54 18.19
CA HIS A 45 -3.27 15.19 16.94
C HIS A 45 -2.83 16.67 16.84
N GLY A 46 -2.80 17.39 17.97
CA GLY A 46 -2.42 18.82 18.00
C GLY A 46 -0.91 19.03 17.83
N GLN A 47 -0.09 18.10 18.35
CA GLN A 47 1.36 18.17 18.23
C GLN A 47 1.80 17.95 16.78
N THR A 48 1.23 16.97 16.10
CA THR A 48 1.47 16.72 14.67
C THR A 48 1.28 17.98 13.80
N ALA A 49 0.19 18.74 14.02
CA ALA A 49 -0.07 19.95 13.24
C ALA A 49 0.98 21.04 13.48
N ALA A 50 1.43 21.21 14.74
CA ALA A 50 2.48 22.16 15.08
C ALA A 50 3.84 21.78 14.46
N ILE A 51 4.18 20.49 14.47
CA ILE A 51 5.40 19.98 13.81
C ILE A 51 5.34 20.19 12.30
N ARG A 52 4.22 19.86 11.66
CA ARG A 52 4.02 20.08 10.21
C ARG A 52 4.19 21.55 9.83
N ALA A 53 3.67 22.48 10.63
CA ALA A 53 3.87 23.90 10.41
C ALA A 53 5.36 24.30 10.46
N LYS A 54 6.14 23.73 11.39
CA LYS A 54 7.58 23.97 11.45
C LYS A 54 8.33 23.38 10.25
N ILE A 55 7.93 22.20 9.77
CA ILE A 55 8.50 21.59 8.55
C ILE A 55 8.23 22.48 7.32
N LEU A 56 7.02 23.02 7.20
CA LEU A 56 6.68 23.97 6.15
C LEU A 56 7.55 25.22 6.23
N ALA A 57 7.76 25.77 7.43
CA ALA A 57 8.64 26.92 7.62
C ALA A 57 10.08 26.64 7.14
N VAL A 58 10.61 25.43 7.35
CA VAL A 58 11.92 25.03 6.80
C VAL A 58 11.90 25.08 5.27
N ALA A 59 10.86 24.54 4.62
CA ALA A 59 10.72 24.55 3.17
C ALA A 59 10.59 25.96 2.59
N GLU A 60 10.04 26.90 3.35
CA GLU A 60 9.95 28.33 3.00
C GLU A 60 11.26 29.10 3.21
N GLY A 61 12.31 28.46 3.72
CA GLY A 61 13.62 29.07 3.95
C GLY A 61 13.88 29.51 5.39
N HIS A 62 12.95 29.30 6.32
CA HIS A 62 13.08 29.69 7.73
C HIS A 62 13.77 28.61 8.60
N ALA A 63 14.73 27.88 8.02
CA ALA A 63 15.39 26.76 8.70
C ALA A 63 16.18 27.17 9.95
N ASP A 64 16.78 28.37 9.94
CA ASP A 64 17.54 28.89 11.08
C ASP A 64 16.65 29.19 12.30
N ASP A 65 15.42 29.63 12.06
CA ASP A 65 14.46 29.95 13.12
C ASP A 65 14.03 28.66 13.82
N VAL A 66 13.68 27.66 13.03
CA VAL A 66 13.33 26.31 13.51
C VAL A 66 14.49 25.68 14.28
N ARG A 67 15.75 25.82 13.81
CA ARG A 67 16.93 25.33 14.54
C ARG A 67 17.10 25.97 15.91
N ARG A 68 16.76 27.25 16.08
CA ARG A 68 16.88 27.94 17.39
C ARG A 68 15.82 27.45 18.38
N GLU A 69 14.64 27.08 17.90
CA GLU A 69 13.55 26.59 18.74
C GLU A 69 13.66 25.10 19.08
N LEU A 70 14.28 24.31 18.19
CA LEU A 70 14.36 22.86 18.29
C LEU A 70 14.91 22.33 19.64
N PRO A 71 15.94 22.92 20.29
CA PRO A 71 16.44 22.41 21.57
C PRO A 71 15.38 22.39 22.68
N ALA A 72 14.51 23.41 22.74
CA ALA A 72 13.42 23.44 23.70
C ALA A 72 12.40 22.33 23.41
N LEU A 73 12.06 22.17 22.14
CA LEU A 73 11.11 21.15 21.69
C LEU A 73 11.62 19.72 21.96
N VAL A 74 12.90 19.45 21.71
CA VAL A 74 13.53 18.15 22.02
C VAL A 74 13.57 17.90 23.53
N LYS A 75 13.79 18.94 24.34
CA LYS A 75 13.76 18.81 25.80
C LYS A 75 12.38 18.43 26.33
N GLU A 76 11.34 19.02 25.76
CA GLU A 76 9.95 18.76 26.14
C GLU A 76 9.45 17.41 25.60
N HIS A 77 9.92 17.02 24.40
CA HIS A 77 9.44 15.86 23.66
C HIS A 77 10.60 15.04 23.02
N PRO A 78 11.47 14.42 23.83
CA PRO A 78 12.73 13.82 23.35
C PRO A 78 12.58 12.58 22.46
N ASN A 79 11.42 11.92 22.51
CA ASN A 79 11.12 10.68 21.80
C ASN A 79 9.87 10.81 20.91
N ASP A 80 9.41 12.03 20.67
CA ASP A 80 8.31 12.25 19.73
C ASP A 80 8.82 12.07 18.29
N PRO A 81 8.23 11.19 17.48
CA PRO A 81 8.71 10.91 16.12
C PRO A 81 8.64 12.13 15.19
N GLY A 82 7.71 13.06 15.42
CA GLY A 82 7.63 14.30 14.66
C GLY A 82 8.76 15.27 15.01
N VAL A 83 9.08 15.40 16.29
CA VAL A 83 10.24 16.19 16.75
C VAL A 83 11.55 15.59 16.26
N LEU A 84 11.68 14.25 16.28
CA LEU A 84 12.81 13.56 15.69
C LEU A 84 12.89 13.83 14.18
N PHE A 85 11.78 13.76 13.46
CA PHE A 85 11.74 14.02 12.02
C PHE A 85 12.14 15.46 11.69
N LEU A 86 11.60 16.44 12.44
CA LEU A 86 11.97 17.84 12.33
C LEU A 86 13.45 18.06 12.61
N SER A 87 14.00 17.39 13.63
CA SER A 87 15.42 17.47 13.96
C SER A 87 16.32 16.99 12.82
N ALA A 88 15.92 15.92 12.13
CA ALA A 88 16.63 15.39 10.98
C ALA A 88 16.51 16.29 9.74
N ILE A 89 15.40 17.01 9.57
CA ILE A 89 15.20 17.95 8.46
C ILE A 89 16.17 19.14 8.56
N VAL A 90 16.37 19.67 9.76
CA VAL A 90 17.19 20.86 9.97
C VAL A 90 18.66 20.57 10.24
N GLU A 91 19.03 19.29 10.31
CA GLU A 91 20.38 18.78 10.51
C GLU A 91 21.21 18.97 9.22
N PRO A 92 22.26 19.83 9.23
CA PRO A 92 23.07 20.08 8.03
C PRO A 92 23.85 18.86 7.55
N ASP A 93 24.22 17.97 8.46
CA ASP A 93 24.97 16.76 8.15
C ASP A 93 24.02 15.62 7.77
N GLY A 94 23.94 15.34 6.47
CA GLY A 94 23.09 14.27 5.95
C GLY A 94 23.38 12.88 6.55
N ALA A 95 24.62 12.60 6.95
CA ALA A 95 24.96 11.33 7.59
C ALA A 95 24.39 11.24 9.01
N ARG A 96 24.32 12.36 9.75
CA ARG A 96 23.63 12.40 11.05
C ARG A 96 22.11 12.37 10.87
N ALA A 97 21.59 13.09 9.89
CA ALA A 97 20.16 13.10 9.58
C ALA A 97 19.62 11.70 9.24
N VAL A 98 20.33 10.92 8.41
CA VAL A 98 19.89 9.57 8.02
C VAL A 98 19.82 8.60 9.20
N GLU A 99 20.69 8.73 10.20
CA GLU A 99 20.61 7.92 11.42
C GLU A 99 19.37 8.23 12.26
N VAL A 100 18.94 9.50 12.29
CA VAL A 100 17.68 9.89 12.94
C VAL A 100 16.49 9.34 12.17
N TYR A 101 16.46 9.40 10.84
CA TYR A 101 15.39 8.79 10.05
C TYR A 101 15.31 7.27 10.25
N LYS A 102 16.45 6.57 10.26
CA LYS A 102 16.51 5.13 10.56
C LYS A 102 15.97 4.82 11.95
N ARG A 103 16.26 5.68 12.94
CA ARG A 103 15.71 5.56 14.29
C ARG A 103 14.18 5.66 14.27
N ILE A 104 13.61 6.65 13.58
CA ILE A 104 12.15 6.82 13.47
C ILE A 104 11.51 5.56 12.89
N VAL A 105 12.04 5.10 11.76
CA VAL A 105 11.56 3.90 11.07
C VAL A 105 11.64 2.66 11.96
N ARG A 106 12.73 2.48 12.73
CA ARG A 106 12.92 1.30 13.59
C ARG A 106 12.06 1.34 14.85
N GLU A 107 11.98 2.47 15.52
CA GLU A 107 11.39 2.60 16.86
C GLU A 107 9.91 2.98 16.81
N TYR A 108 9.47 3.67 15.75
CA TYR A 108 8.11 4.19 15.60
C TYR A 108 7.48 3.81 14.25
N PRO A 109 7.46 2.52 13.85
CA PRO A 109 7.01 2.11 12.51
C PRO A 109 5.52 2.39 12.21
N ALA A 110 4.70 2.59 13.23
CA ALA A 110 3.28 2.96 13.08
C ALA A 110 3.04 4.48 13.13
N SER A 111 4.09 5.27 13.31
CA SER A 111 3.99 6.72 13.29
C SER A 111 3.70 7.22 11.89
N GLU A 112 2.92 8.30 11.79
CA GLU A 112 2.71 9.03 10.54
C GLU A 112 3.99 9.63 9.94
N TRP A 113 5.10 9.66 10.69
CA TRP A 113 6.40 10.14 10.22
C TRP A 113 7.30 9.01 9.72
N ALA A 114 6.87 7.75 9.82
CA ALA A 114 7.72 6.60 9.55
C ALA A 114 7.95 6.37 8.06
N ASP A 115 6.93 6.51 7.22
CA ASP A 115 7.06 6.40 5.77
C ASP A 115 7.72 7.64 5.17
N ASP A 116 7.45 8.83 5.70
CA ASP A 116 8.22 10.05 5.43
C ASP A 116 9.72 9.85 5.72
N ALA A 117 10.07 9.28 6.88
CA ALA A 117 11.45 9.00 7.24
C ALA A 117 12.09 7.95 6.31
N GLN A 118 11.37 6.89 5.96
CA GLN A 118 11.84 5.90 4.99
C GLN A 118 12.08 6.52 3.62
N TRP A 119 11.21 7.42 3.18
CA TRP A 119 11.37 8.18 1.95
C TRP A 119 12.65 9.03 1.98
N ARG A 120 12.96 9.70 3.11
CA ARG A 120 14.20 10.46 3.27
C ARG A 120 15.45 9.57 3.23
N ILE A 121 15.40 8.35 3.77
CA ILE A 121 16.50 7.37 3.70
C ILE A 121 16.76 6.96 2.24
N VAL A 122 15.71 6.67 1.46
CA VAL A 122 15.85 6.35 0.03
C VAL A 122 16.49 7.50 -0.72
N GLN A 123 15.99 8.73 -0.53
CA GLN A 123 16.53 9.93 -1.17
C GLN A 123 18.02 10.13 -0.85
N TYR A 124 18.39 10.01 0.42
CA TYR A 124 19.77 10.17 0.86
C TYR A 124 20.73 9.26 0.09
N TYR A 125 20.44 7.96 0.07
CA TYR A 125 21.31 7.00 -0.62
C TYR A 125 21.28 7.14 -2.14
N ALA A 126 20.11 7.47 -2.70
CA ALA A 126 19.97 7.72 -4.14
C ALA A 126 20.81 8.92 -4.60
N LEU A 127 20.79 10.03 -3.86
CA LEU A 127 21.54 11.25 -4.17
C LEU A 127 23.06 11.05 -4.05
N LEU A 128 23.50 10.22 -3.09
CA LEU A 128 24.91 9.81 -2.98
C LEU A 128 25.33 8.77 -4.03
N ARG A 129 24.40 8.29 -4.84
CA ARG A 129 24.57 7.18 -5.79
C ARG A 129 25.08 5.90 -5.12
N ASP A 130 24.78 5.73 -3.83
CA ASP A 130 25.06 4.49 -3.10
C ASP A 130 24.06 3.42 -3.54
N THR A 131 24.46 2.67 -4.56
CA THR A 131 23.59 1.72 -5.24
C THR A 131 23.10 0.60 -4.31
N VAL A 132 23.95 0.14 -3.38
CA VAL A 132 23.63 -0.96 -2.47
C VAL A 132 22.58 -0.50 -1.47
N HIS A 133 22.84 0.61 -0.79
CA HIS A 133 21.94 1.08 0.25
C HIS A 133 20.66 1.70 -0.31
N ALA A 134 20.70 2.39 -1.46
CA ALA A 134 19.50 2.95 -2.10
C ALA A 134 18.50 1.85 -2.50
N ARG A 135 19.00 0.75 -3.08
CA ARG A 135 18.17 -0.41 -3.42
C ARG A 135 17.60 -1.10 -2.19
N ALA A 136 18.43 -1.31 -1.17
CA ALA A 136 18.00 -1.93 0.07
C ALA A 136 16.91 -1.08 0.76
N ALA A 137 17.11 0.24 0.83
CA ALA A 137 16.14 1.16 1.40
C ALA A 137 14.82 1.17 0.61
N LEU A 138 14.86 1.12 -0.72
CA LEU A 138 13.64 1.03 -1.54
C LEU A 138 12.90 -0.29 -1.32
N ALA A 139 13.62 -1.41 -1.22
CA ALA A 139 13.03 -2.71 -0.94
C ALA A 139 12.36 -2.73 0.45
N ASP A 140 13.02 -2.17 1.46
CA ASP A 140 12.46 -2.01 2.80
C ASP A 140 11.21 -1.11 2.77
N PHE A 141 11.23 -0.03 1.98
CA PHE A 141 10.08 0.83 1.78
C PHE A 141 8.89 0.06 1.20
N GLN A 142 9.11 -0.73 0.13
CA GLN A 142 8.06 -1.55 -0.48
C GLN A 142 7.43 -2.53 0.51
N GLN A 143 8.25 -3.15 1.36
CA GLN A 143 7.77 -4.17 2.29
C GLN A 143 6.98 -3.57 3.45
N ARG A 144 7.41 -2.42 3.97
CA ARG A 144 6.92 -1.88 5.24
C ARG A 144 5.85 -0.80 5.08
N PHE A 145 5.89 -0.05 3.98
CA PHE A 145 4.95 1.03 3.71
C PHE A 145 4.41 0.95 2.27
N PRO A 146 3.80 -0.18 1.86
CA PRO A 146 3.34 -0.41 0.48
C PRO A 146 2.24 0.55 0.01
N MET A 147 1.55 1.21 0.95
CA MET A 147 0.46 2.15 0.69
C MET A 147 0.89 3.61 0.80
N SER A 148 2.17 3.90 1.08
CA SER A 148 2.66 5.27 1.19
C SER A 148 2.56 6.00 -0.16
N GLU A 149 2.10 7.25 -0.13
CA GLU A 149 2.02 8.10 -1.31
C GLU A 149 3.42 8.38 -1.93
N PHE A 150 4.47 8.29 -1.11
CA PHE A 150 5.84 8.53 -1.55
C PHE A 150 6.49 7.35 -2.26
N PHE A 151 5.89 6.16 -2.24
CA PHE A 151 6.53 4.96 -2.79
C PHE A 151 6.89 5.08 -4.28
N ILE A 152 6.01 5.68 -5.08
CA ILE A 152 6.27 5.88 -6.52
C ILE A 152 7.43 6.87 -6.74
N HIS A 153 7.50 7.93 -5.92
CA HIS A 153 8.61 8.88 -5.94
C HIS A 153 9.93 8.20 -5.51
N ALA A 154 9.86 7.30 -4.53
CA ALA A 154 10.99 6.48 -4.11
C ALA A 154 11.52 5.56 -5.18
N GLN A 155 10.62 4.90 -5.91
CA GLN A 155 11.01 4.07 -7.02
C GLN A 155 11.65 4.90 -8.15
N ASP A 156 11.09 6.07 -8.45
CA ASP A 156 11.57 6.92 -9.54
C ASP A 156 12.96 7.50 -9.28
N ILE A 157 13.23 8.01 -8.07
CA ILE A 157 14.54 8.57 -7.76
C ILE A 157 15.63 7.49 -7.81
N VAL A 158 15.37 6.28 -7.30
CA VAL A 158 16.33 5.17 -7.36
C VAL A 158 16.56 4.77 -8.82
N ARG A 159 15.49 4.61 -9.59
CA ARG A 159 15.55 4.30 -11.03
C ARG A 159 16.41 5.29 -11.81
N THR A 160 16.26 6.58 -11.55
CA THR A 160 16.93 7.64 -12.31
C THR A 160 18.37 7.90 -11.84
N THR A 161 18.70 7.64 -10.57
CA THR A 161 20.02 7.92 -9.99
C THR A 161 20.99 6.73 -10.06
N VAL A 162 20.55 5.56 -9.62
CA VAL A 162 21.38 4.34 -9.49
C VAL A 162 20.86 3.20 -10.37
N GLY A 163 19.88 3.46 -11.23
CA GLY A 163 19.09 2.43 -11.90
C GLY A 163 18.15 1.74 -10.92
N LEU A 164 17.24 0.88 -11.39
CA LEU A 164 16.82 -0.25 -10.55
C LEU A 164 17.84 -1.37 -10.80
N ALA A 165 17.99 -2.31 -9.87
CA ALA A 165 18.78 -3.47 -10.21
C ALA A 165 18.11 -4.02 -11.48
N PRO A 166 18.86 -4.54 -12.47
CA PRO A 166 18.26 -5.63 -13.23
C PRO A 166 17.69 -6.52 -12.14
N GLU A 167 16.36 -6.75 -12.11
CA GLU A 167 15.80 -7.79 -11.27
C GLU A 167 16.83 -8.90 -11.28
N ALA A 168 17.40 -9.22 -10.11
CA ALA A 168 18.22 -10.39 -10.04
C ALA A 168 17.26 -11.49 -10.48
N ILE A 169 17.38 -11.87 -11.75
CA ILE A 169 17.38 -13.26 -12.14
C ILE A 169 18.26 -13.87 -11.05
N GLU A 170 17.64 -14.49 -10.05
CA GLU A 170 18.35 -15.41 -9.16
C GLU A 170 19.10 -16.35 -10.13
N PRO A 171 20.44 -16.28 -10.20
CA PRO A 171 21.11 -16.64 -11.44
C PRO A 171 21.47 -18.11 -11.41
N GLN A 172 21.05 -18.92 -12.39
CA GLN A 172 21.86 -20.10 -12.73
C GLN A 172 22.08 -20.28 -14.24
N ARG A 173 23.32 -19.86 -14.59
CA ARG A 173 24.18 -20.21 -15.72
C ARG A 173 23.87 -19.55 -17.06
N THR A 174 24.63 -18.47 -17.26
CA THR A 174 25.37 -18.23 -18.50
C THR A 174 25.54 -19.50 -19.34
N SER A 175 24.99 -19.47 -20.54
CA SER A 175 25.70 -20.01 -21.69
C SER A 175 25.56 -18.98 -22.81
N GLU A 176 26.57 -18.11 -22.91
CA GLU A 176 26.87 -17.48 -24.18
C GLU A 176 27.25 -18.60 -25.16
N ARG A 177 26.45 -18.70 -26.24
CA ARG A 177 26.81 -19.31 -27.52
C ARG A 177 27.77 -20.50 -27.47
N GLY A 178 27.30 -21.58 -26.85
CA GLY A 178 27.72 -22.94 -27.18
C GLY A 178 26.49 -23.71 -27.65
N SER A 179 26.47 -24.06 -28.93
CA SER A 179 25.56 -25.08 -29.45
C SER A 179 25.64 -26.33 -28.57
N THR A 180 24.55 -26.69 -27.90
CA THR A 180 23.98 -28.04 -27.83
C THR A 180 22.81 -28.06 -26.85
N SER A 181 21.63 -28.42 -27.37
CA SER A 181 20.64 -29.34 -26.78
C SER A 181 20.50 -29.38 -25.25
N ASP A 182 19.37 -28.91 -24.71
CA ASP A 182 18.35 -29.78 -24.08
C ASP A 182 17.32 -29.02 -23.22
N THR A 183 16.09 -28.99 -23.73
CA THR A 183 14.76 -29.12 -23.10
C THR A 183 14.59 -28.87 -21.59
N ALA A 184 13.92 -27.75 -21.25
CA ALA A 184 12.90 -27.71 -20.18
C ALA A 184 11.99 -26.48 -20.37
N THR A 185 10.79 -26.70 -20.90
CA THR A 185 9.72 -25.71 -21.12
C THR A 185 9.14 -25.24 -19.80
N GLN A 186 9.48 -24.03 -19.35
CA GLN A 186 8.81 -23.41 -18.20
C GLN A 186 7.44 -22.87 -18.66
N GLU A 187 6.36 -23.48 -18.17
CA GLU A 187 4.97 -23.11 -18.50
C GLU A 187 4.65 -21.70 -17.98
N ARG A 188 4.28 -20.78 -18.87
CA ARG A 188 3.87 -19.40 -18.52
C ARG A 188 2.35 -19.29 -18.56
N TYR A 189 1.79 -18.29 -17.88
CA TYR A 189 0.36 -18.05 -17.77
C TYR A 189 -0.02 -16.64 -18.24
N THR A 190 -1.24 -16.46 -18.72
CA THR A 190 -1.81 -15.15 -19.10
C THR A 190 -3.29 -15.10 -18.75
N LEU A 191 -3.85 -13.89 -18.68
CA LEU A 191 -5.26 -13.65 -18.36
C LEU A 191 -6.03 -13.41 -19.66
N GLN A 192 -6.81 -14.39 -20.11
CA GLN A 192 -7.66 -14.24 -21.28
C GLN A 192 -8.93 -13.44 -20.92
N ILE A 193 -9.19 -12.39 -21.68
CA ILE A 193 -10.32 -11.47 -21.50
C ILE A 193 -11.38 -11.57 -22.59
N GLY A 194 -11.02 -12.15 -23.74
CA GLY A 194 -11.92 -12.30 -24.89
C GLY A 194 -11.48 -13.40 -25.84
N ALA A 195 -12.42 -13.89 -26.63
CA ALA A 195 -12.19 -14.83 -27.73
C ALA A 195 -12.98 -14.37 -28.96
N TYR A 196 -12.32 -14.35 -30.12
CA TYR A 196 -12.86 -13.79 -31.36
C TYR A 196 -12.64 -14.74 -32.52
N SER A 197 -13.53 -14.70 -33.51
CA SER A 197 -13.45 -15.57 -34.68
C SER A 197 -12.51 -15.06 -35.77
N THR A 198 -12.14 -13.78 -35.74
CA THR A 198 -11.25 -13.16 -36.72
C THR A 198 -10.09 -12.44 -36.04
N LYS A 199 -8.92 -12.42 -36.70
CA LYS A 199 -7.72 -11.76 -36.17
C LYS A 199 -7.93 -10.26 -36.01
N GLU A 200 -8.57 -9.64 -37.00
CA GLU A 200 -8.84 -8.20 -37.03
C GLU A 200 -9.71 -7.75 -35.85
N THR A 201 -10.76 -8.50 -35.50
CA THR A 201 -11.62 -8.16 -34.35
C THR A 201 -10.86 -8.29 -33.03
N ALA A 202 -10.02 -9.31 -32.88
CA ALA A 202 -9.16 -9.46 -31.71
C ALA A 202 -8.11 -8.34 -31.60
N GLU A 203 -7.53 -7.91 -32.72
CA GLU A 203 -6.54 -6.82 -32.77
C GLU A 203 -7.16 -5.46 -32.43
N ASN A 204 -8.35 -5.17 -32.95
CA ASN A 204 -9.10 -3.95 -32.62
C ASN A 204 -9.43 -3.89 -31.13
N GLU A 205 -9.90 -4.99 -30.54
CA GLU A 205 -10.14 -5.03 -29.09
C GLU A 205 -8.82 -4.89 -28.31
N ALA A 206 -7.77 -5.59 -28.72
CA ALA A 206 -6.47 -5.48 -28.07
C ALA A 206 -5.94 -4.03 -28.10
N GLN A 207 -6.18 -3.29 -29.17
CA GLN A 207 -5.77 -1.89 -29.30
C GLN A 207 -6.49 -0.98 -28.29
N ARG A 208 -7.78 -1.24 -28.02
CA ARG A 208 -8.55 -0.51 -27.00
C ARG A 208 -7.94 -0.66 -25.61
N PHE A 209 -7.53 -1.87 -25.24
CA PHE A 209 -6.88 -2.12 -23.95
C PHE A 209 -5.43 -1.60 -23.91
N ARG A 210 -4.69 -1.65 -25.03
CA ARG A 210 -3.37 -1.01 -25.12
C ARG A 210 -3.42 0.50 -24.94
N ALA A 211 -4.47 1.15 -25.43
CA ALA A 211 -4.69 2.59 -25.20
C ALA A 211 -4.90 2.91 -23.71
N GLN A 212 -5.38 1.94 -22.91
CA GLN A 212 -5.48 2.01 -21.45
C GLN A 212 -4.19 1.57 -20.73
N ARG A 213 -3.08 1.47 -21.47
CA ARG A 213 -1.75 1.04 -20.99
C ARG A 213 -1.69 -0.40 -20.44
N LEU A 214 -2.65 -1.25 -20.79
CA LEU A 214 -2.60 -2.67 -20.47
C LEU A 214 -1.66 -3.40 -21.43
N ARG A 215 -0.88 -4.36 -20.91
CA ARG A 215 -0.01 -5.23 -21.72
C ARG A 215 -0.84 -6.33 -22.36
N VAL A 216 -1.29 -6.12 -23.60
CA VAL A 216 -2.24 -7.01 -24.28
C VAL A 216 -1.63 -7.72 -25.49
N GLU A 217 -1.86 -9.03 -25.57
CA GLU A 217 -1.41 -9.92 -26.64
C GLU A 217 -2.59 -10.67 -27.26
N VAL A 218 -2.55 -10.85 -28.59
CA VAL A 218 -3.52 -11.66 -29.35
C VAL A 218 -2.86 -13.00 -29.64
N ILE A 219 -3.49 -14.09 -29.20
CA ILE A 219 -2.97 -15.46 -29.32
C ILE A 219 -3.94 -16.27 -30.18
N GLU A 220 -3.45 -16.89 -31.25
CA GLU A 220 -4.23 -17.85 -32.04
C GLU A 220 -4.28 -19.19 -31.31
N LYS A 221 -5.47 -19.61 -30.87
CA LYS A 221 -5.68 -20.89 -30.14
C LYS A 221 -6.08 -22.03 -31.07
N ALA A 222 -6.74 -21.71 -32.18
CA ALA A 222 -7.17 -22.63 -33.23
C ALA A 222 -7.44 -21.83 -34.52
N PRO A 223 -7.58 -22.49 -35.68
CA PRO A 223 -8.02 -21.82 -36.91
C PRO A 223 -9.31 -21.03 -36.66
N SER A 224 -9.29 -19.73 -36.96
CA SER A 224 -10.42 -18.82 -36.71
C SER A 224 -10.81 -18.69 -35.23
N LEU A 225 -9.85 -18.84 -34.30
CA LEU A 225 -10.07 -18.59 -32.87
C LEU A 225 -8.88 -17.82 -32.27
N TYR A 226 -9.11 -16.56 -31.96
CA TYR A 226 -8.13 -15.62 -31.44
C TYR A 226 -8.50 -15.19 -30.02
N ALA A 227 -7.62 -15.43 -29.06
CA ALA A 227 -7.77 -15.01 -27.68
C ALA A 227 -7.05 -13.68 -27.45
N VAL A 228 -7.76 -12.72 -26.86
CA VAL A 228 -7.14 -11.49 -26.35
C VAL A 228 -6.76 -11.72 -24.89
N THR A 229 -5.50 -11.46 -24.55
CA THR A 229 -4.92 -11.83 -23.27
C THR A 229 -4.11 -10.68 -22.67
N ILE A 230 -4.09 -10.57 -21.34
CA ILE A 230 -3.39 -9.52 -20.59
C ILE A 230 -2.31 -10.14 -19.72
N GLY A 231 -1.11 -9.56 -19.81
CA GLY A 231 0.02 -9.89 -18.95
C GLY A 231 0.70 -11.21 -19.31
N ASP A 232 1.86 -11.40 -18.69
CA ASP A 232 2.68 -12.60 -18.85
C ASP A 232 3.23 -12.96 -17.47
N TYR A 233 2.74 -14.07 -16.93
CA TYR A 233 2.97 -14.50 -15.55
C TYR A 233 3.77 -15.80 -15.54
N THR A 234 4.78 -15.87 -14.68
CA THR A 234 5.67 -17.03 -14.54
C THR A 234 5.01 -18.20 -13.81
N SER A 235 3.84 -18.00 -13.19
CA SER A 235 3.10 -19.04 -12.49
C SER A 235 1.60 -18.72 -12.47
N ARG A 236 0.78 -19.77 -12.28
CA ARG A 236 -0.66 -19.63 -12.08
C ARG A 236 -0.98 -18.76 -10.87
N ALA A 237 -0.24 -18.91 -9.76
CA ALA A 237 -0.42 -18.10 -8.55
C ALA A 237 -0.16 -16.61 -8.79
N ALA A 238 0.81 -16.25 -9.63
CA ALA A 238 1.05 -14.85 -10.02
C ALA A 238 -0.12 -14.29 -10.85
N ALA A 239 -0.69 -15.10 -11.76
CA ALA A 239 -1.87 -14.70 -12.53
C ALA A 239 -3.13 -14.57 -11.64
N GLU A 240 -3.30 -15.41 -10.61
CA GLU A 240 -4.41 -15.34 -9.65
C GLU A 240 -4.38 -14.05 -8.83
N LYS A 241 -3.19 -13.61 -8.39
CA LYS A 241 -3.01 -12.33 -7.68
C LYS A 241 -3.30 -11.12 -8.59
N ALA A 242 -2.98 -11.20 -9.87
CA ALA A 242 -3.20 -10.11 -10.83
C ALA A 242 -4.66 -10.04 -11.32
N ARG A 243 -5.41 -11.14 -11.25
CA ARG A 243 -6.79 -11.25 -11.74
C ARG A 243 -7.72 -10.11 -11.27
N PRO A 244 -7.85 -9.79 -9.96
CA PRO A 244 -8.75 -8.72 -9.50
C PRO A 244 -8.31 -7.33 -9.98
N LEU A 245 -7.01 -7.09 -10.12
CA LEU A 245 -6.48 -5.81 -10.62
C LEU A 245 -6.83 -5.61 -12.09
N VAL A 246 -6.67 -6.67 -12.89
CA VAL A 246 -7.02 -6.66 -14.31
C VAL A 246 -8.53 -6.53 -14.48
N GLU A 247 -9.33 -7.27 -13.71
CA GLU A 247 -10.80 -7.20 -13.72
C GLU A 247 -11.32 -5.78 -13.49
N GLN A 248 -10.77 -5.09 -12.48
CA GLN A 248 -11.11 -3.69 -12.20
C GLN A 248 -10.71 -2.75 -13.35
N GLN A 249 -9.55 -2.97 -13.99
CA GLN A 249 -9.02 -2.09 -15.02
C GLN A 249 -9.70 -2.27 -16.39
N CYS A 250 -10.02 -3.51 -16.76
CA CYS A 250 -10.69 -3.81 -18.03
C CYS A 250 -12.22 -3.78 -17.93
N ASN A 251 -12.78 -3.75 -16.71
CA ASN A 251 -14.20 -3.97 -16.44
C ASN A 251 -14.71 -5.25 -17.12
N CYS A 252 -13.96 -6.34 -16.96
CA CYS A 252 -14.16 -7.62 -17.63
C CYS A 252 -13.82 -8.77 -16.68
N THR A 253 -14.20 -10.01 -17.01
CA THR A 253 -13.91 -11.19 -16.17
C THR A 253 -12.80 -12.05 -16.78
N PRO A 254 -11.52 -11.80 -16.42
CA PRO A 254 -10.38 -12.55 -16.95
C PRO A 254 -10.31 -13.98 -16.44
N PHE A 255 -9.92 -14.92 -17.30
CA PHE A 255 -9.62 -16.30 -16.92
C PHE A 255 -8.17 -16.68 -17.24
N ILE A 256 -7.57 -17.49 -16.36
CA ILE A 256 -6.16 -17.85 -16.47
C ILE A 256 -5.99 -18.99 -17.48
N ILE A 257 -5.09 -18.81 -18.45
CA ILE A 257 -4.69 -19.86 -19.39
C ILE A 257 -3.17 -20.03 -19.39
N PRO A 258 -2.66 -21.25 -19.68
CA PRO A 258 -1.26 -21.41 -20.06
C PRO A 258 -1.01 -20.67 -21.39
N LYS A 259 0.11 -19.96 -21.47
CA LYS A 259 0.54 -19.25 -22.67
C LYS A 259 1.13 -20.25 -23.66
N PRO A 260 0.57 -20.40 -24.88
CA PRO A 260 1.13 -21.30 -25.87
C PRO A 260 2.57 -20.90 -26.22
N HIS A 261 3.45 -21.88 -26.40
CA HIS A 261 4.81 -21.63 -26.90
C HIS A 261 4.73 -21.20 -28.37
N VAL A 262 4.71 -19.88 -28.61
CA VAL A 262 4.80 -19.36 -29.97
C VAL A 262 6.25 -19.51 -30.44
N VAL A 263 6.53 -20.60 -31.15
CA VAL A 263 7.75 -20.73 -31.96
C VAL A 263 7.63 -19.66 -33.05
N LYS A 264 8.31 -18.52 -32.86
CA LYS A 264 8.43 -17.49 -33.90
C LYS A 264 9.17 -18.12 -35.09
N GLN A 265 8.43 -18.66 -36.05
CA GLN A 265 8.98 -18.94 -37.37
C GLN A 265 9.31 -17.59 -38.00
N SER A 266 10.60 -17.29 -38.07
CA SER A 266 11.08 -16.11 -38.79
C SER A 266 10.60 -16.20 -40.25
N PRO A 267 10.07 -15.11 -40.84
CA PRO A 267 9.73 -15.12 -42.25
C PRO A 267 11.01 -15.36 -43.05
N LYS A 268 11.03 -16.46 -43.80
CA LYS A 268 12.09 -16.74 -44.78
C LYS A 268 12.16 -15.54 -45.72
N ARG A 269 13.30 -14.83 -45.67
CA ARG A 269 13.64 -13.78 -46.63
C ARG A 269 13.65 -14.44 -48.00
N GLY A 270 12.57 -14.22 -48.76
CA GLY A 270 12.46 -14.69 -50.13
C GLY A 270 13.51 -13.98 -50.98
N THR A 271 14.51 -14.73 -51.41
CA THR A 271 15.35 -14.37 -52.55
C THR A 271 14.53 -14.53 -53.82
N LYS A 272 14.32 -13.44 -54.56
CA LYS A 272 14.40 -13.38 -56.01
C LYS A 272 14.53 -11.93 -56.45
#